data_AF-A0A4Z2C960-F1
#
_entry.id   AF-A0A4Z2C960-F1
#
_cell.length_a   1.000
_cell.length_b   1.000
_cell.length_c   1.000
_cell.angle_alpha   90.00
_cell.angle_beta   90.00
_cell.angle_gamma   90.00
#
_symmetry.space_group_name_H-M   'P 1'
#
loop_
_entity.id
_entity.type
_entity.pdbx_description
1 polymer ?
#
loop_
_entity_poly.entity_id
_entity_poly.type
_entity_poly.pdbx_seq_one_letter_code
_entity_poly.pdbx_strand_id
1 'polypeptide(L)'
;MVNDSLFLLSYFRTFRSRGVVQIQSSLIFEPEKVNIFNKDCQRGGKEVTCMSVTICLSLHSRTRTKAKPKVEVGEFSSKPVRSKPTCQAQLYLPSSQLLSIQPFITSDLLNIWTELNTDETSDYGRPISVVLETGLQNPDEGPVLDPDQSSILKAELPFWNGCEQEDTCVPDLVLHSHTDLVDVGCVIASPPQTLTVVTSLLRHVLAHRKFCSSRTIWSLCSHQGESEVSARVIETGRRKVVVFAQLENQGENAYGTTVHISTSSNLLFSSLTVKDQSDIPMECSSENSPANELICNISAPFMKTSSQVSFRLEFELSRVELLDHMQVTMTTSSEGEDKNLDDNNNIIFLPLRYQLDLLFTRDPNTPRFQIQAAGSTAFFFSRDEPDSLSHDFNLTYHIQNLGTFPVRGIVFRAEIWAVTRGGNHLMKMMDFRVEQQVSGSHCQLPQHTAANRISAEDLSHLSQLNSSNSASVAAECRLELLTSKELKVTLTGRLQLPALLAVSFRSLEILTTASIWMEPFSPMFLQEDVPVREIILEIRKEEDYINPVWIILGSILGGLLLLALLVLALWKLGFFSRRRKDKEEPVADGKAAEEL
;
A
#
# COMPACT_ATOMS: atom_id res chain seq x y z
N MET A 1 -4.83 -98.45 -80.56
CA MET A 1 -5.16 -97.61 -79.39
C MET A 1 -3.81 -97.13 -78.87
N VAL A 2 -3.39 -95.89 -79.16
CA VAL A 2 -3.88 -94.64 -78.53
C VAL A 2 -3.67 -94.78 -77.02
N ASN A 3 -2.48 -94.47 -76.51
CA ASN A 3 -1.86 -93.15 -76.28
C ASN A 3 -2.24 -92.63 -74.89
N ASP A 4 -1.25 -92.55 -74.00
CA ASP A 4 -1.19 -91.50 -72.99
C ASP A 4 0.27 -91.10 -72.77
N SER A 5 0.60 -89.89 -73.21
CA SER A 5 1.96 -89.35 -73.23
C SER A 5 2.18 -88.50 -71.99
N LEU A 6 2.91 -89.02 -71.00
CA LEU A 6 3.32 -88.22 -69.84
C LEU A 6 4.49 -87.30 -70.23
N PHE A 7 4.18 -86.15 -70.82
CA PHE A 7 5.15 -85.11 -71.15
C PHE A 7 5.70 -84.47 -69.87
N LEU A 8 6.90 -84.90 -69.45
CA LEU A 8 7.75 -84.11 -68.57
C LEU A 8 8.28 -82.91 -69.37
N LEU A 9 7.62 -81.76 -69.23
CA LEU A 9 8.08 -80.49 -69.78
C LEU A 9 9.36 -80.02 -69.05
N SER A 10 10.51 -80.36 -69.62
CA SER A 10 11.82 -79.82 -69.24
C SER A 10 11.95 -78.36 -69.68
N TYR A 11 11.40 -77.44 -68.87
CA TYR A 11 11.52 -76.00 -69.10
C TYR A 11 12.95 -75.51 -68.84
N PHE A 12 13.66 -75.10 -69.89
CA PHE A 12 14.86 -74.28 -69.76
C PHE A 12 14.45 -72.83 -69.49
N ARG A 13 14.81 -72.29 -68.32
CA ARG A 13 14.69 -70.85 -68.02
C ARG A 13 16.03 -70.17 -68.24
N THR A 14 16.06 -69.19 -69.15
CA THR A 14 17.20 -68.29 -69.32
C THR A 14 16.99 -67.03 -68.49
N PHE A 15 17.89 -66.78 -67.54
CA PHE A 15 17.91 -65.54 -66.78
C PHE A 15 18.93 -64.58 -67.40
N ARG A 16 18.55 -63.30 -67.54
CA ARG A 16 19.41 -62.23 -68.06
C ARG A 16 19.61 -61.19 -66.97
N SER A 17 20.86 -60.81 -66.72
CA SER A 17 21.18 -59.68 -65.85
C SER A 17 20.67 -58.36 -66.44
N ARG A 18 20.00 -57.56 -65.60
CA ARG A 18 19.65 -56.16 -65.89
C ARG A 18 20.81 -55.26 -65.45
N GLY A 19 20.95 -54.09 -66.07
CA GLY A 19 21.93 -53.10 -65.61
C GLY A 19 21.49 -52.50 -64.28
N VAL A 20 22.43 -52.10 -63.43
CA VAL A 20 22.15 -51.46 -62.13
C VAL A 20 22.40 -49.96 -62.22
N VAL A 21 21.46 -49.16 -61.72
CA VAL A 21 21.54 -47.70 -61.63
C VAL A 21 21.26 -47.22 -60.20
N GLN A 22 21.92 -46.15 -59.80
CA GLN A 22 21.74 -45.45 -58.54
C GLN A 22 21.10 -44.09 -58.80
N ILE A 23 20.16 -43.68 -57.96
CA ILE A 23 19.58 -42.33 -57.97
C ILE A 23 20.07 -41.66 -56.70
N GLN A 24 20.78 -40.54 -56.81
CA GLN A 24 21.03 -39.68 -55.64
C GLN A 24 20.02 -38.54 -55.66
N SER A 25 19.42 -38.26 -54.51
CA SER A 25 18.48 -37.17 -54.32
C SER A 25 18.94 -36.25 -53.21
N SER A 26 18.67 -34.96 -53.35
CA SER A 26 18.78 -33.98 -52.26
C SER A 26 17.64 -32.97 -52.33
N LEU A 27 17.32 -32.38 -51.17
CA LEU A 27 16.34 -31.32 -51.01
C LEU A 27 17.07 -30.08 -50.51
N ILE A 28 16.82 -28.93 -51.14
CA ILE A 28 17.32 -27.61 -50.74
C ILE A 28 16.09 -26.74 -50.50
N PHE A 29 15.98 -26.14 -49.31
CA PHE A 29 14.86 -25.28 -48.93
C PHE A 29 15.30 -23.82 -48.93
N GLU A 30 14.48 -22.94 -49.51
CA GLU A 30 14.68 -21.50 -49.50
C GLU A 30 13.40 -20.82 -49.01
N PRO A 31 13.39 -20.19 -47.81
CA PRO A 31 14.47 -20.15 -46.81
C PRO A 31 14.73 -21.51 -46.11
N GLU A 32 15.90 -21.66 -45.49
CA GLU A 32 16.30 -22.87 -44.74
C GLU A 32 15.53 -23.06 -43.41
N LYS A 33 14.94 -21.98 -42.85
CA LYS A 33 14.12 -21.98 -41.64
C LYS A 33 12.77 -21.31 -41.92
N VAL A 34 11.67 -21.88 -41.41
CA VAL A 34 10.30 -21.38 -41.65
C VAL A 34 9.91 -20.29 -40.65
N ASN A 35 9.67 -19.06 -41.13
CA ASN A 35 9.23 -17.94 -40.29
C ASN A 35 7.70 -17.78 -40.36
N ILE A 36 6.96 -18.41 -39.44
CA ILE A 36 5.49 -18.34 -39.40
C ILE A 36 4.92 -16.93 -39.13
N PHE A 37 5.74 -15.98 -38.66
CA PHE A 37 5.32 -14.60 -38.38
C PHE A 37 5.44 -13.69 -39.60
N ASN A 38 6.24 -14.08 -40.60
CA ASN A 38 6.27 -13.41 -41.88
C ASN A 38 5.20 -14.02 -42.79
N LYS A 39 4.25 -13.21 -43.24
CA LYS A 39 3.21 -13.60 -44.20
C LYS A 39 3.49 -12.92 -45.54
N ASP A 40 4.31 -13.59 -46.33
CA ASP A 40 4.88 -13.10 -47.58
C ASP A 40 4.05 -13.49 -48.82
N CYS A 41 2.98 -14.28 -48.66
CA CYS A 41 2.07 -14.63 -49.75
C CYS A 41 0.61 -14.85 -49.30
N GLN A 42 -0.31 -14.93 -50.26
CA GLN A 42 -1.74 -15.15 -50.02
C GLN A 42 -2.26 -16.41 -50.72
N ARG A 43 -2.95 -17.27 -49.97
CA ARG A 43 -3.58 -18.50 -50.46
C ARG A 43 -5.08 -18.48 -50.14
N GLY A 44 -5.92 -18.44 -51.17
CA GLY A 44 -7.38 -18.41 -51.00
C GLY A 44 -7.92 -17.19 -50.24
N GLY A 45 -7.19 -16.07 -50.25
CA GLY A 45 -7.53 -14.86 -49.48
C GLY A 45 -7.05 -14.86 -48.02
N LYS A 46 -6.38 -15.92 -47.56
CA LYS A 46 -5.69 -15.98 -46.27
C LYS A 46 -4.20 -15.69 -46.47
N GLU A 47 -3.62 -14.90 -45.57
CA GLU A 47 -2.18 -14.64 -45.49
C GLU A 47 -1.44 -15.86 -44.90
N VAL A 48 -0.44 -16.35 -45.62
CA VAL A 48 0.31 -17.58 -45.28
C VAL A 48 1.81 -17.36 -45.50
N THR A 49 2.63 -18.22 -44.90
CA THR A 49 4.08 -18.17 -45.06
C THR A 49 4.48 -19.03 -46.26
N CYS A 50 5.20 -18.46 -47.21
CA CYS A 50 5.72 -19.14 -48.39
C CYS A 50 7.18 -19.57 -48.20
N MET A 51 7.56 -20.60 -48.96
CA MET A 51 8.92 -21.08 -49.12
C MET A 51 9.00 -21.87 -50.43
N SER A 52 10.19 -22.25 -50.85
CA SER A 52 10.37 -23.13 -51.99
C SER A 52 11.32 -24.28 -51.67
N VAL A 53 11.16 -25.37 -52.41
CA VAL A 53 12.05 -26.53 -52.36
C VAL A 53 12.60 -26.81 -53.76
N THR A 54 13.91 -26.99 -53.84
CA THR A 54 14.61 -27.50 -55.01
C THR A 54 14.98 -28.95 -54.78
N ILE A 55 14.38 -29.84 -55.57
CA ILE A 55 14.66 -31.28 -55.60
C ILE A 55 15.76 -31.51 -56.64
N CYS A 56 16.95 -31.89 -56.19
CA CYS A 56 18.05 -32.26 -57.08
C CYS A 56 18.11 -33.78 -57.22
N LEU A 57 18.19 -34.28 -58.45
CA LEU A 57 18.26 -35.70 -58.80
C LEU A 57 19.46 -35.95 -59.71
N SER A 58 20.37 -36.83 -59.31
CA SER A 58 21.45 -37.32 -60.16
C SER A 58 21.33 -38.83 -60.40
N LEU A 59 21.76 -39.29 -61.57
CA LEU A 59 21.60 -40.68 -62.01
C LEU A 59 22.96 -41.28 -62.34
N HIS A 60 23.41 -42.25 -61.55
CA HIS A 60 24.71 -42.89 -61.72
C HIS A 60 24.57 -44.35 -62.16
N SER A 61 25.16 -44.72 -63.30
CA SER A 61 25.06 -46.09 -63.82
C SER A 61 26.28 -46.92 -63.40
N ARG A 62 26.07 -47.95 -62.56
CA ARG A 62 27.13 -48.88 -62.13
C ARG A 62 27.57 -49.85 -63.24
N THR A 63 26.84 -49.90 -64.36
CA THR A 63 27.04 -50.88 -65.44
C THR A 63 26.93 -50.21 -66.82
N ARG A 64 27.57 -50.76 -67.86
CA ARG A 64 27.43 -50.23 -69.23
C ARG A 64 26.04 -50.51 -69.81
N THR A 65 25.12 -49.57 -69.62
CA THR A 65 23.75 -49.59 -70.15
C THR A 65 23.68 -48.90 -71.52
N LYS A 66 23.00 -49.51 -72.49
CA LYS A 66 22.74 -48.90 -73.83
C LYS A 66 21.47 -48.04 -73.90
N ALA A 67 20.60 -48.14 -72.90
CA ALA A 67 19.37 -47.37 -72.81
C ALA A 67 19.52 -46.27 -71.74
N LYS A 68 19.01 -45.06 -72.03
CA LYS A 68 18.83 -44.02 -71.01
C LYS A 68 17.65 -44.40 -70.10
N PRO A 69 17.82 -44.52 -68.79
CA PRO A 69 16.71 -44.84 -67.88
C PRO A 69 15.72 -43.68 -67.81
N LYS A 70 14.44 -43.98 -67.58
CA LYS A 70 13.44 -42.98 -67.17
C LYS A 70 13.20 -43.11 -65.68
N VAL A 71 13.40 -42.01 -64.97
CA VAL A 71 13.15 -41.89 -63.53
C VAL A 71 11.78 -41.27 -63.31
N GLU A 72 11.07 -41.75 -62.30
CA GLU A 72 9.80 -41.20 -61.85
C GLU A 72 9.94 -40.82 -60.38
N VAL A 73 9.47 -39.62 -60.03
CA VAL A 73 9.37 -39.18 -58.63
C VAL A 73 7.98 -39.61 -58.16
N GLY A 74 7.92 -40.64 -57.31
CA GLY A 74 6.68 -41.35 -57.04
C GLY A 74 5.78 -40.65 -56.01
N GLU A 75 6.38 -40.18 -54.92
CA GLU A 75 5.64 -39.50 -53.85
C GLU A 75 6.54 -38.45 -53.16
N PHE A 76 6.09 -37.20 -53.17
CA PHE A 76 6.59 -36.13 -52.28
C PHE A 76 5.53 -35.89 -51.21
N SER A 77 5.90 -36.00 -49.94
CA SER A 77 4.95 -35.96 -48.83
C SER A 77 5.49 -35.30 -47.56
N SER A 78 4.80 -34.27 -47.11
CA SER A 78 4.92 -33.65 -45.78
C SER A 78 3.99 -34.35 -44.76
N LYS A 79 4.14 -35.68 -44.62
CA LYS A 79 3.34 -36.49 -43.66
C LYS A 79 4.08 -36.65 -42.33
N PRO A 80 3.41 -36.48 -41.18
CA PRO A 80 4.03 -36.66 -39.87
C PRO A 80 4.40 -38.12 -39.60
N VAL A 81 5.54 -38.33 -38.93
CA VAL A 81 6.00 -39.65 -38.51
C VAL A 81 5.20 -40.13 -37.29
N ARG A 82 4.13 -40.92 -37.53
CA ARG A 82 3.40 -41.73 -36.52
C ARG A 82 3.01 -41.03 -35.20
N SER A 83 2.07 -40.07 -35.23
CA SER A 83 1.22 -39.76 -34.04
C SER A 83 -0.06 -38.98 -34.41
N LYS A 84 -0.90 -38.65 -33.41
CA LYS A 84 -2.26 -38.09 -33.56
C LYS A 84 -2.29 -36.74 -34.32
N PRO A 85 -3.38 -36.42 -35.05
CA PRO A 85 -3.37 -35.40 -36.11
C PRO A 85 -3.72 -33.95 -35.70
N THR A 86 -3.88 -33.61 -34.42
CA THR A 86 -4.69 -32.43 -34.04
C THR A 86 -3.99 -31.07 -33.94
N CYS A 87 -2.67 -31.00 -33.71
CA CYS A 87 -1.96 -29.72 -33.53
C CYS A 87 -0.50 -29.78 -34.05
N GLN A 88 -0.28 -30.00 -35.36
CA GLN A 88 1.06 -29.98 -35.95
C GLN A 88 1.07 -29.19 -37.25
N ALA A 89 2.17 -28.49 -37.51
CA ALA A 89 2.39 -27.73 -38.73
C ALA A 89 2.36 -28.63 -39.97
N GLN A 90 1.79 -28.12 -41.06
CA GLN A 90 1.65 -28.83 -42.32
C GLN A 90 2.12 -27.94 -43.49
N LEU A 91 2.91 -28.54 -44.38
CA LEU A 91 3.27 -27.93 -45.66
C LEU A 91 2.22 -28.31 -46.71
N TYR A 92 1.64 -27.30 -47.36
CA TYR A 92 0.65 -27.45 -48.42
C TYR A 92 1.28 -27.15 -49.78
N LEU A 93 1.31 -28.15 -50.65
CA LEU A 93 1.66 -27.97 -52.06
C LEU A 93 0.56 -27.17 -52.81
N PRO A 94 0.89 -26.50 -53.92
CA PRO A 94 -0.09 -25.77 -54.74
C PRO A 94 -1.12 -26.67 -55.42
N SER A 95 -0.81 -27.95 -55.69
CA SER A 95 -1.76 -28.96 -56.16
C SER A 95 -2.13 -29.97 -55.07
N SER A 96 -3.41 -30.33 -54.99
CA SER A 96 -3.95 -31.32 -54.04
C SER A 96 -3.70 -32.79 -54.42
N GLN A 97 -2.81 -33.03 -55.38
CA GLN A 97 -2.38 -34.36 -55.81
C GLN A 97 -0.92 -34.57 -55.37
N LEU A 98 -0.59 -35.80 -54.97
CA LEU A 98 0.81 -36.24 -54.82
C LEU A 98 1.58 -35.79 -56.06
N LEU A 99 2.75 -35.18 -55.84
CA LEU A 99 3.60 -34.67 -56.91
C LEU A 99 4.31 -35.83 -57.62
N SER A 100 3.55 -36.63 -58.37
CA SER A 100 4.06 -37.62 -59.33
C SER A 100 4.64 -36.86 -60.51
N ILE A 101 5.91 -36.45 -60.36
CA ILE A 101 6.64 -35.80 -61.44
C ILE A 101 7.30 -36.90 -62.26
N GLN A 102 7.08 -36.86 -63.57
CA GLN A 102 7.69 -37.79 -64.52
C GLN A 102 8.78 -37.08 -65.34
N PRO A 103 9.94 -36.73 -64.74
CA PRO A 103 10.95 -35.98 -65.45
C PRO A 103 11.78 -36.88 -66.38
N PHE A 104 11.98 -36.43 -67.61
CA PHE A 104 12.94 -37.06 -68.52
C PHE A 104 14.37 -36.60 -68.17
N ILE A 105 15.04 -37.35 -67.29
CA ILE A 105 16.48 -37.17 -67.01
C ILE A 105 17.26 -37.49 -68.29
N THR A 106 17.72 -36.44 -68.98
CA THR A 106 18.51 -36.55 -70.23
C THR A 106 19.99 -36.25 -70.03
N SER A 107 20.31 -35.50 -68.96
CA SER A 107 21.62 -35.12 -68.40
C SER A 107 21.91 -35.87 -67.10
N ASP A 108 23.16 -35.85 -66.62
CA ASP A 108 23.56 -36.57 -65.39
C ASP A 108 22.99 -35.94 -64.08
N LEU A 109 22.44 -34.73 -64.18
CA LEU A 109 21.77 -33.99 -63.10
C LEU A 109 20.46 -33.36 -63.61
N LEU A 110 19.45 -33.30 -62.75
CA LEU A 110 18.17 -32.62 -62.94
C LEU A 110 17.78 -31.89 -61.64
N ASN A 111 17.34 -30.64 -61.74
CA ASN A 111 16.78 -29.89 -60.62
C ASN A 111 15.31 -29.57 -60.90
N ILE A 112 14.44 -29.73 -59.91
CA ILE A 112 13.01 -29.44 -59.98
C ILE A 112 12.65 -28.50 -58.84
N TRP A 113 12.08 -27.34 -59.16
CA TRP A 113 11.67 -26.33 -58.18
C TRP A 113 10.17 -26.41 -57.91
N THR A 114 9.74 -26.19 -56.67
CA THR A 114 8.33 -26.24 -56.25
C THR A 114 8.08 -25.32 -55.06
N GLU A 115 6.99 -24.56 -55.10
CA GLU A 115 6.50 -23.73 -53.99
C GLU A 115 5.83 -24.59 -52.90
N LEU A 116 6.01 -24.18 -51.65
CA LEU A 116 5.38 -24.75 -50.47
C LEU A 116 4.82 -23.62 -49.59
N ASN A 117 3.68 -23.84 -48.96
CA ASN A 117 3.07 -22.86 -48.05
C ASN A 117 2.80 -23.53 -46.71
N THR A 118 2.88 -22.80 -45.60
CA THR A 118 2.38 -23.25 -44.29
C THR A 118 1.36 -22.28 -43.72
N ASP A 119 0.33 -22.85 -43.11
CA ASP A 119 -0.63 -22.10 -42.29
C ASP A 119 -0.04 -21.81 -40.90
N GLU A 120 -0.72 -20.93 -40.18
CA GLU A 120 -0.44 -20.63 -38.77
C GLU A 120 -0.64 -21.87 -37.88
N THR A 121 0.32 -22.10 -36.98
CA THR A 121 0.46 -23.31 -36.15
C THR A 121 0.92 -22.92 -34.75
N SER A 122 0.41 -23.60 -33.73
CA SER A 122 0.89 -23.48 -32.35
C SER A 122 2.06 -24.41 -32.02
N ASP A 123 2.35 -25.41 -32.86
CA ASP A 123 3.53 -26.27 -32.75
C ASP A 123 4.59 -25.83 -33.77
N TYR A 124 5.39 -24.82 -33.37
CA TYR A 124 6.59 -24.35 -34.07
C TYR A 124 7.89 -24.82 -33.38
N GLY A 125 7.78 -25.65 -32.33
CA GLY A 125 8.94 -26.21 -31.60
C GLY A 125 9.51 -27.50 -32.21
N ARG A 126 8.87 -28.06 -33.25
CA ARG A 126 9.31 -29.29 -33.95
C ARG A 126 9.53 -29.00 -35.43
N PRO A 127 10.62 -29.51 -36.06
CA PRO A 127 10.82 -29.34 -37.49
C PRO A 127 9.78 -30.14 -38.30
N ILE A 128 9.46 -29.63 -39.49
CA ILE A 128 8.53 -30.30 -40.41
C ILE A 128 9.30 -31.37 -41.19
N SER A 129 8.91 -32.64 -41.05
CA SER A 129 9.50 -33.73 -41.84
C SER A 129 8.98 -33.74 -43.28
N VAL A 130 9.90 -33.70 -44.24
CA VAL A 130 9.64 -33.81 -45.68
C VAL A 130 10.21 -35.12 -46.20
N VAL A 131 9.36 -35.94 -46.84
CA VAL A 131 9.73 -37.25 -47.38
C VAL A 131 9.63 -37.23 -48.91
N LEU A 132 10.70 -37.68 -49.57
CA LEU A 132 10.80 -37.82 -51.01
C LEU A 132 11.07 -39.29 -51.36
N GLU A 133 10.20 -39.90 -52.16
CA GLU A 133 10.39 -41.25 -52.70
C GLU A 133 10.65 -41.22 -54.22
N THR A 134 11.72 -41.89 -54.64
CA THR A 134 12.22 -41.91 -56.02
C THR A 134 12.18 -43.32 -56.60
N GLY A 135 11.79 -43.45 -57.88
CA GLY A 135 11.59 -44.74 -58.54
C GLY A 135 11.99 -44.74 -60.02
N LEU A 136 11.84 -45.90 -60.65
CA LEU A 136 11.93 -46.05 -62.10
C LEU A 136 10.51 -46.18 -62.67
N GLN A 137 10.22 -45.45 -63.74
CA GLN A 137 8.87 -45.42 -64.35
C GLN A 137 8.37 -46.81 -64.78
N ASN A 138 9.27 -47.64 -65.30
CA ASN A 138 8.99 -49.03 -65.65
C ASN A 138 9.88 -49.96 -64.80
N PRO A 139 9.40 -50.51 -63.67
CA PRO A 139 10.20 -51.39 -62.83
C PRO A 139 10.53 -52.72 -63.52
N ASP A 140 9.71 -53.19 -64.45
CA ASP A 140 9.88 -54.49 -65.13
C ASP A 140 10.77 -54.45 -66.40
N GLU A 141 11.00 -53.26 -66.97
CA GLU A 141 11.77 -53.10 -68.21
C GLU A 141 13.02 -52.22 -68.02
N GLY A 142 14.14 -52.60 -68.64
CA GLY A 142 15.38 -51.81 -68.62
C GLY A 142 16.31 -52.13 -67.44
N PRO A 143 17.02 -51.15 -66.86
CA PRO A 143 17.85 -51.36 -65.66
C PRO A 143 17.00 -51.52 -64.40
N VAL A 144 17.65 -51.86 -63.27
CA VAL A 144 17.06 -51.91 -61.93
C VAL A 144 17.75 -50.92 -61.01
N LEU A 145 17.05 -50.45 -59.98
CA LEU A 145 17.66 -49.71 -58.89
C LEU A 145 18.61 -50.60 -58.09
N ASP A 146 19.62 -49.98 -57.49
CA ASP A 146 20.56 -50.62 -56.59
C ASP A 146 19.86 -51.01 -55.27
N PRO A 147 19.72 -52.31 -54.93
CA PRO A 147 18.98 -52.74 -53.73
C PRO A 147 19.66 -52.35 -52.42
N ASP A 148 20.96 -52.02 -52.47
CA ASP A 148 21.74 -51.55 -51.33
C ASP A 148 21.49 -50.05 -51.02
N GLN A 149 20.74 -49.34 -51.86
CA GLN A 149 20.46 -47.90 -51.74
C GLN A 149 18.98 -47.63 -51.38
N SER A 150 18.72 -46.72 -50.44
CA SER A 150 17.37 -46.24 -50.14
C SER A 150 16.79 -45.42 -51.30
N SER A 151 15.58 -45.77 -51.75
CA SER A 151 14.74 -44.95 -52.64
C SER A 151 14.12 -43.73 -51.95
N ILE A 152 14.11 -43.73 -50.61
CA ILE A 152 13.45 -42.74 -49.75
C ILE A 152 14.51 -41.83 -49.12
N LEU A 153 14.34 -40.52 -49.32
CA LEU A 153 15.04 -39.46 -48.61
C LEU A 153 14.09 -38.80 -47.60
N LYS A 154 14.61 -38.47 -46.41
CA LYS A 154 13.92 -37.66 -45.41
C LYS A 154 14.77 -36.44 -45.10
N ALA A 155 14.15 -35.27 -45.12
CA ALA A 155 14.73 -34.02 -44.66
C ALA A 155 13.83 -33.40 -43.59
N GLU A 156 14.40 -32.55 -42.75
CA GLU A 156 13.69 -31.83 -41.71
C GLU A 156 13.84 -30.33 -41.98
N LEU A 157 12.71 -29.62 -41.98
CA LEU A 157 12.64 -28.19 -42.22
C LEU A 157 12.30 -27.49 -40.88
N PRO A 158 13.27 -26.90 -40.18
CA PRO A 158 13.06 -26.26 -38.88
C PRO A 158 12.28 -24.95 -38.99
N PHE A 159 11.70 -24.52 -37.88
CA PHE A 159 11.16 -23.17 -37.73
C PHE A 159 12.28 -22.18 -37.43
N TRP A 160 12.05 -20.92 -37.82
CA TRP A 160 12.93 -19.83 -37.45
C TRP A 160 12.60 -19.38 -36.01
N ASN A 161 13.62 -19.44 -35.16
CA ASN A 161 13.61 -19.03 -33.75
C ASN A 161 13.70 -17.50 -33.55
N GLY A 162 13.70 -16.70 -34.62
CA GLY A 162 13.76 -15.24 -34.50
C GLY A 162 15.15 -14.63 -34.47
N CYS A 163 16.20 -15.45 -34.55
CA CYS A 163 17.57 -15.09 -34.17
C CYS A 163 18.51 -15.28 -35.36
N GLU A 164 19.57 -14.47 -35.44
CA GLU A 164 20.24 -14.23 -36.73
C GLU A 164 21.27 -15.32 -37.11
N GLN A 165 21.89 -16.00 -36.15
CA GLN A 165 23.02 -16.92 -36.40
C GLN A 165 23.08 -18.20 -35.56
N GLU A 166 22.37 -18.30 -34.42
CA GLU A 166 22.46 -19.45 -33.52
C GLU A 166 21.11 -20.18 -33.32
N ASP A 167 21.16 -21.43 -32.84
CA ASP A 167 19.95 -22.21 -32.52
C ASP A 167 19.30 -21.78 -31.20
N THR A 168 20.06 -21.10 -30.33
CA THR A 168 19.61 -20.44 -29.11
C THR A 168 19.62 -18.93 -29.26
N CYS A 169 18.58 -18.27 -28.80
CA CYS A 169 18.45 -16.81 -28.80
C CYS A 169 19.03 -16.21 -27.52
N VAL A 170 19.66 -15.05 -27.64
CA VAL A 170 20.19 -14.29 -26.49
C VAL A 170 19.38 -12.98 -26.32
N PRO A 171 18.35 -12.97 -25.45
CA PRO A 171 17.62 -11.76 -25.10
C PRO A 171 18.43 -10.84 -24.17
N ASP A 172 17.92 -9.62 -23.96
CA ASP A 172 18.53 -8.58 -23.12
C ASP A 172 17.38 -7.81 -22.46
N LEU A 173 16.83 -8.37 -21.36
CA LEU A 173 15.59 -7.92 -20.74
C LEU A 173 15.82 -6.88 -19.64
N VAL A 174 15.47 -5.63 -19.94
CA VAL A 174 15.74 -4.48 -19.07
C VAL A 174 14.46 -4.04 -18.36
N LEU A 175 14.46 -4.08 -17.02
CA LEU A 175 13.29 -3.72 -16.21
C LEU A 175 13.51 -2.42 -15.42
N HIS A 176 12.62 -1.45 -15.62
CA HIS A 176 12.64 -0.16 -14.95
C HIS A 176 11.30 0.14 -14.29
N SER A 177 11.31 0.65 -13.05
CA SER A 177 10.08 1.06 -12.37
C SER A 177 10.25 2.30 -11.48
N HIS A 178 9.15 2.99 -11.20
CA HIS A 178 9.09 4.15 -10.31
C HIS A 178 7.70 4.29 -9.68
N THR A 179 7.60 5.10 -8.61
CA THR A 179 6.37 5.27 -7.82
C THR A 179 5.79 6.67 -7.91
N ASP A 180 4.49 6.79 -7.65
CA ASP A 180 3.79 8.07 -7.45
C ASP A 180 4.01 8.71 -6.05
N LEU A 181 4.90 8.15 -5.22
CA LEU A 181 5.33 8.74 -3.95
C LEU A 181 6.47 9.75 -4.16
N VAL A 182 6.16 11.03 -3.93
CA VAL A 182 7.11 12.15 -4.12
C VAL A 182 8.11 12.23 -2.97
N ASP A 183 9.33 12.65 -3.30
CA ASP A 183 10.40 12.90 -2.33
C ASP A 183 10.14 14.19 -1.52
N VAL A 184 10.01 14.04 -0.20
CA VAL A 184 9.82 15.19 0.71
C VAL A 184 11.07 16.08 0.78
N GLY A 185 12.25 15.52 0.48
CA GLY A 185 13.51 16.29 0.37
C GLY A 185 13.49 17.35 -0.74
N CYS A 186 12.60 17.23 -1.74
CA CYS A 186 12.47 18.20 -2.82
C CYS A 186 11.50 19.37 -2.53
N VAL A 187 10.67 19.30 -1.48
CA VAL A 187 9.60 20.30 -1.27
C VAL A 187 10.05 21.52 -0.47
N ILE A 188 11.13 21.41 0.32
CA ILE A 188 11.62 22.50 1.20
C ILE A 188 12.42 23.57 0.41
N ALA A 189 12.65 23.37 -0.89
CA ALA A 189 13.36 24.32 -1.76
C ALA A 189 12.50 25.47 -2.33
N SER A 190 11.51 25.98 -1.58
CA SER A 190 10.84 27.25 -1.90
C SER A 190 10.58 28.10 -0.65
N PRO A 191 11.31 29.23 -0.46
CA PRO A 191 10.98 30.16 0.61
C PRO A 191 9.73 30.97 0.23
N PRO A 192 8.73 31.12 1.11
CA PRO A 192 7.59 31.98 0.85
C PRO A 192 8.06 33.44 0.79
N GLN A 193 7.82 34.09 -0.35
CA GLN A 193 8.02 35.53 -0.47
C GLN A 193 6.88 36.25 0.26
N THR A 194 7.12 36.76 1.48
CA THR A 194 6.61 38.06 1.98
C THR A 194 7.03 38.34 3.44
N LEU A 195 6.95 39.62 3.82
CA LEU A 195 7.10 40.18 5.19
C LEU A 195 8.53 40.33 5.74
N THR A 196 9.21 41.34 5.19
CA THR A 196 10.24 42.15 5.85
C THR A 196 9.69 42.98 7.03
N VAL A 197 10.61 43.54 7.85
CA VAL A 197 10.40 44.42 9.04
C VAL A 197 10.00 43.60 10.29
N VAL A 198 10.79 43.53 11.38
CA VAL A 198 11.51 44.58 12.12
C VAL A 198 13.00 44.24 12.36
N THR A 199 13.80 45.28 12.61
CA THR A 199 15.26 45.26 12.80
C THR A 199 15.76 44.83 14.19
N SER A 200 16.92 44.17 14.19
CA SER A 200 18.04 44.28 15.17
C SER A 200 17.76 44.10 16.68
N LEU A 201 18.37 43.06 17.27
CA LEU A 201 19.59 43.20 18.10
C LEU A 201 20.01 41.83 18.69
N LEU A 202 21.03 41.20 18.09
CA LEU A 202 22.12 40.42 18.73
C LEU A 202 22.86 39.59 17.68
N ARG A 203 24.04 40.07 17.28
CA ARG A 203 25.10 39.26 16.66
C ARG A 203 26.06 38.76 17.74
N HIS A 204 26.83 37.73 17.40
CA HIS A 204 27.73 36.92 18.25
C HIS A 204 26.95 35.81 18.97
N VAL A 205 27.17 34.50 18.79
CA VAL A 205 28.32 33.71 18.28
C VAL A 205 27.76 32.61 17.34
N LEU A 206 28.38 32.14 16.25
CA LEU A 206 29.73 32.33 15.68
C LEU A 206 29.61 32.72 14.18
N ALA A 207 30.41 32.14 13.28
CA ALA A 207 30.27 32.18 11.82
C ALA A 207 30.96 30.98 11.15
N HIS A 208 30.34 30.42 10.10
CA HIS A 208 31.09 29.86 8.97
C HIS A 208 30.40 30.27 7.66
N ARG A 209 30.74 31.48 7.19
CA ARG A 209 30.39 31.93 5.84
C ARG A 209 31.23 31.15 4.82
N LYS A 210 30.58 30.63 3.77
CA LYS A 210 31.06 30.82 2.40
C LYS A 210 29.94 31.40 1.55
N PHE A 211 30.34 32.26 0.63
CA PHE A 211 29.50 33.23 -0.07
C PHE A 211 29.62 32.91 -1.56
N CYS A 212 28.52 32.49 -2.20
CA CYS A 212 28.50 32.31 -3.65
C CYS A 212 27.74 33.47 -4.30
N SER A 213 28.41 34.17 -5.21
CA SER A 213 27.79 35.18 -6.07
C SER A 213 28.19 34.94 -7.52
N SER A 214 27.33 35.40 -8.43
CA SER A 214 27.55 35.50 -9.88
C SER A 214 27.52 34.22 -10.73
N ARG A 215 26.34 34.04 -11.35
CA ARG A 215 26.08 33.74 -12.78
C ARG A 215 26.72 32.51 -13.48
N THR A 216 25.82 31.86 -14.23
CA THR A 216 25.97 31.07 -15.47
C THR A 216 26.44 29.61 -15.43
N ILE A 217 25.51 28.76 -15.89
CA ILE A 217 25.67 27.46 -16.59
C ILE A 217 25.94 26.23 -15.70
N TRP A 218 25.30 25.12 -16.10
CA TRP A 218 25.18 23.85 -15.38
C TRP A 218 26.50 23.20 -14.97
N SER A 219 26.56 22.65 -13.75
CA SER A 219 26.91 21.23 -13.51
C SER A 219 26.87 20.82 -12.02
N LEU A 220 26.52 19.55 -11.79
CA LEU A 220 26.96 18.70 -10.67
C LEU A 220 26.85 19.26 -9.23
N CYS A 221 25.68 19.07 -8.61
CA CYS A 221 25.62 18.77 -7.18
C CYS A 221 26.04 17.30 -6.95
N SER A 222 27.34 17.03 -6.90
CA SER A 222 27.84 15.80 -6.28
C SER A 222 27.78 15.98 -4.76
N HIS A 223 26.72 15.50 -4.14
CA HIS A 223 26.66 15.32 -2.69
C HIS A 223 27.12 13.91 -2.35
N GLN A 224 28.43 13.75 -2.12
CA GLN A 224 28.98 12.57 -1.48
C GLN A 224 28.85 12.73 0.05
N GLY A 225 27.61 12.64 0.52
CA GLY A 225 27.26 12.27 1.89
C GLY A 225 26.50 10.95 1.84
N GLU A 226 26.51 10.18 2.93
CA GLU A 226 25.64 8.99 3.03
C GLU A 226 24.20 9.39 2.70
N SER A 227 23.60 8.68 1.76
CA SER A 227 22.25 8.98 1.28
C SER A 227 21.25 8.61 2.38
N GLU A 228 21.03 9.53 3.31
CA GLU A 228 19.94 9.49 4.28
C GLU A 228 18.65 9.32 3.48
N VAL A 229 18.12 8.09 3.47
CA VAL A 229 17.06 7.71 2.54
C VAL A 229 15.82 8.52 2.88
N SER A 230 15.50 9.48 2.01
CA SER A 230 14.43 10.44 2.19
C SER A 230 13.09 9.71 2.33
N ALA A 231 12.57 9.67 3.55
CA ALA A 231 11.34 8.95 3.82
C ALA A 231 10.17 9.54 3.02
N ARG A 232 9.34 8.66 2.44
CA ARG A 232 8.15 9.04 1.69
C ARG A 232 6.97 9.21 2.65
N VAL A 233 6.28 10.34 2.58
CA VAL A 233 5.13 10.61 3.44
C VAL A 233 3.84 10.09 2.80
N ILE A 234 3.10 9.29 3.57
CA ILE A 234 1.73 8.89 3.29
C ILE A 234 0.80 9.88 3.99
N GLU A 235 0.13 10.72 3.20
CA GLU A 235 -0.85 11.69 3.67
C GLU A 235 -2.10 11.01 4.26
N THR A 236 -2.79 11.70 5.17
CA THR A 236 -3.87 11.17 6.03
C THR A 236 -5.02 10.50 5.25
N GLY A 237 -5.29 10.97 4.03
CA GLY A 237 -6.32 10.46 3.12
C GLY A 237 -5.83 9.51 2.02
N ARG A 238 -4.52 9.27 1.87
CA ARG A 238 -3.97 8.47 0.77
C ARG A 238 -4.15 6.98 1.02
N ARG A 239 -4.99 6.33 0.21
CA ARG A 239 -5.34 4.90 0.34
C ARG A 239 -4.63 4.00 -0.67
N LYS A 240 -4.11 4.58 -1.76
CA LYS A 240 -3.48 3.86 -2.87
C LYS A 240 -2.07 4.37 -3.14
N VAL A 241 -1.23 3.46 -3.59
CA VAL A 241 0.10 3.70 -4.17
C VAL A 241 0.09 3.15 -5.59
N VAL A 242 0.72 3.87 -6.51
CA VAL A 242 0.82 3.48 -7.92
C VAL A 242 2.29 3.27 -8.27
N VAL A 243 2.57 2.11 -8.85
CA VAL A 243 3.88 1.79 -9.41
C VAL A 243 3.76 1.71 -10.92
N PHE A 244 4.63 2.43 -11.62
CA PHE A 244 4.75 2.40 -13.07
C PHE A 244 5.99 1.59 -13.42
N ALA A 245 5.84 0.58 -14.26
CA ALA A 245 6.92 -0.28 -14.71
C ALA A 245 6.97 -0.32 -16.24
N GLN A 246 8.19 -0.47 -16.75
CA GLN A 246 8.51 -0.60 -18.16
C GLN A 246 9.50 -1.76 -18.30
N LEU A 247 9.13 -2.76 -19.09
CA LEU A 247 10.01 -3.84 -19.53
C LEU A 247 10.33 -3.59 -21.01
N GLU A 248 11.61 -3.65 -21.35
CA GLU A 248 12.13 -3.54 -22.70
C GLU A 248 13.00 -4.76 -23.02
N ASN A 249 12.91 -5.28 -24.24
CA ASN A 249 13.83 -6.27 -24.76
C ASN A 249 14.79 -5.60 -25.74
N GLN A 250 16.04 -5.40 -25.34
CA GLN A 250 17.08 -4.74 -26.15
C GLN A 250 17.92 -5.74 -26.99
N GLY A 251 17.64 -7.05 -26.87
CA GLY A 251 18.40 -8.15 -27.47
C GLY A 251 17.64 -8.87 -28.57
N GLU A 252 17.90 -10.17 -28.74
CA GLU A 252 17.12 -11.04 -29.63
C GLU A 252 15.75 -11.39 -29.02
N ASN A 253 14.93 -12.21 -29.71
CA ASN A 253 13.60 -12.58 -29.22
C ASN A 253 13.66 -13.41 -27.92
N ALA A 254 12.91 -12.99 -26.90
CA ALA A 254 12.86 -13.64 -25.60
C ALA A 254 11.65 -14.58 -25.51
N TYR A 255 11.89 -15.89 -25.40
CA TYR A 255 10.82 -16.89 -25.32
C TYR A 255 10.30 -17.05 -23.88
N GLY A 256 8.99 -17.28 -23.73
CA GLY A 256 8.40 -17.54 -22.41
C GLY A 256 8.60 -16.42 -21.39
N THR A 257 8.67 -15.15 -21.83
CA THR A 257 8.93 -14.00 -20.95
C THR A 257 7.88 -13.90 -19.84
N THR A 258 8.34 -13.96 -18.60
CA THR A 258 7.52 -13.78 -17.40
C THR A 258 8.08 -12.67 -16.51
N VAL A 259 7.21 -11.95 -15.84
CA VAL A 259 7.57 -11.02 -14.74
C VAL A 259 6.96 -11.56 -13.46
N HIS A 260 7.83 -11.88 -12.50
CA HIS A 260 7.46 -12.22 -11.12
C HIS A 260 7.46 -10.95 -10.29
N ILE A 261 6.32 -10.63 -9.68
CA ILE A 261 6.12 -9.44 -8.86
C ILE A 261 5.82 -9.89 -7.43
N SER A 262 6.60 -9.42 -6.46
CA SER A 262 6.38 -9.67 -5.02
C SER A 262 6.33 -8.35 -4.24
N THR A 263 5.41 -8.25 -3.28
CA THR A 263 5.23 -7.03 -2.47
C THR A 263 5.24 -7.27 -0.97
N SER A 264 5.63 -6.24 -0.20
CA SER A 264 5.50 -6.22 1.26
C SER A 264 4.04 -6.27 1.71
N SER A 265 3.77 -6.83 2.90
CA SER A 265 2.40 -7.16 3.36
C SER A 265 1.54 -5.95 3.75
N ASN A 266 2.13 -4.76 3.82
CA ASN A 266 1.39 -3.49 3.90
C ASN A 266 0.79 -3.04 2.56
N LEU A 267 1.08 -3.72 1.44
CA LEU A 267 0.51 -3.47 0.11
C LEU A 267 -0.42 -4.62 -0.30
N LEU A 268 -1.64 -4.27 -0.73
CA LEU A 268 -2.62 -5.21 -1.28
C LEU A 268 -2.80 -4.91 -2.77
N PHE A 269 -2.59 -5.90 -3.63
CA PHE A 269 -2.78 -5.74 -5.08
C PHE A 269 -4.24 -5.39 -5.42
N SER A 270 -4.45 -4.27 -6.11
CA SER A 270 -5.79 -3.78 -6.51
C SER A 270 -6.07 -3.99 -7.99
N SER A 271 -5.13 -3.65 -8.87
CA SER A 271 -5.26 -3.87 -10.32
C SER A 271 -3.93 -3.73 -11.06
N LEU A 272 -3.86 -4.32 -12.25
CA LEU A 272 -2.83 -4.06 -13.26
C LEU A 272 -3.50 -3.46 -14.49
N THR A 273 -2.86 -2.49 -15.13
CA THR A 273 -3.31 -1.90 -16.39
C THR A 273 -2.14 -1.72 -17.33
N VAL A 274 -2.17 -2.40 -18.47
CA VAL A 274 -1.23 -2.17 -19.58
C VAL A 274 -1.60 -0.86 -20.26
N LYS A 275 -0.62 -0.05 -20.65
CA LYS A 275 -0.84 1.23 -21.32
C LYS A 275 -1.23 0.98 -22.79
N ASP A 276 -2.31 1.63 -23.27
CA ASP A 276 -2.95 1.43 -24.59
C ASP A 276 -2.07 1.65 -25.86
N GLN A 277 -0.75 1.80 -25.71
CA GLN A 277 0.22 1.97 -26.80
C GLN A 277 1.06 0.71 -27.08
N SER A 278 0.93 -0.34 -26.26
CA SER A 278 1.57 -1.63 -26.50
C SER A 278 0.53 -2.68 -26.86
N ASP A 279 0.49 -3.11 -28.13
CA ASP A 279 -0.29 -4.25 -28.64
C ASP A 279 0.22 -5.62 -28.12
N ILE A 280 0.87 -5.63 -26.96
CA ILE A 280 1.50 -6.78 -26.34
C ILE A 280 0.50 -7.38 -25.34
N PRO A 281 0.00 -8.62 -25.56
CA PRO A 281 -0.86 -9.27 -24.59
C PRO A 281 -0.06 -9.58 -23.32
N MET A 282 -0.62 -9.24 -22.16
CA MET A 282 -0.08 -9.52 -20.83
C MET A 282 -1.17 -10.19 -20.00
N GLU A 283 -0.90 -11.39 -19.52
CA GLU A 283 -1.84 -12.18 -18.72
C GLU A 283 -1.20 -12.50 -17.38
N CYS A 284 -1.88 -12.16 -16.28
CA CYS A 284 -1.36 -12.31 -14.93
C CYS A 284 -2.19 -13.27 -14.10
N SER A 285 -1.52 -14.15 -13.35
CA SER A 285 -2.13 -15.15 -12.50
C SER A 285 -1.55 -15.10 -11.09
N SER A 286 -2.40 -15.38 -10.10
CA SER A 286 -2.03 -15.52 -8.68
C SER A 286 -2.38 -16.91 -8.13
N GLU A 287 -2.78 -17.85 -9.00
CA GLU A 287 -3.56 -19.04 -8.61
C GLU A 287 -2.74 -20.13 -7.88
N ASN A 288 -1.42 -20.01 -7.78
CA ASN A 288 -0.53 -20.94 -7.07
C ASN A 288 0.59 -20.26 -6.25
N SER A 289 0.56 -18.94 -6.09
CA SER A 289 1.63 -18.17 -5.43
C SER A 289 1.26 -17.83 -3.97
N PRO A 290 2.24 -17.58 -3.07
CA PRO A 290 1.94 -17.06 -1.73
C PRO A 290 1.26 -15.68 -1.81
N ALA A 291 0.62 -15.27 -0.71
CA ALA A 291 0.00 -13.95 -0.63
C ALA A 291 1.04 -12.85 -0.91
N ASN A 292 0.64 -11.87 -1.73
CA ASN A 292 1.47 -10.76 -2.23
C ASN A 292 2.44 -11.11 -3.38
N GLU A 293 2.26 -12.24 -4.07
CA GLU A 293 2.94 -12.55 -5.33
C GLU A 293 1.99 -12.61 -6.54
N LEU A 294 2.47 -12.13 -7.70
CA LEU A 294 1.77 -12.13 -8.97
C LEU A 294 2.75 -12.54 -10.09
N ILE A 295 2.34 -13.47 -10.96
CA ILE A 295 3.14 -13.93 -12.09
C ILE A 295 2.44 -13.51 -13.38
N CYS A 296 3.14 -12.72 -14.21
CA CYS A 296 2.62 -12.18 -15.46
C CYS A 296 3.38 -12.72 -16.67
N ASN A 297 2.67 -13.39 -17.57
CA ASN A 297 3.18 -13.82 -18.87
C ASN A 297 3.06 -12.68 -19.87
N ILE A 298 4.13 -12.39 -20.62
CA ILE A 298 4.20 -11.26 -21.55
C ILE A 298 4.40 -11.76 -22.97
N SER A 299 3.58 -11.27 -23.91
CA SER A 299 3.67 -11.56 -25.35
C SER A 299 3.75 -13.06 -25.67
N ALA A 300 2.97 -13.91 -24.99
CA ALA A 300 2.98 -15.35 -25.25
C ALA A 300 2.79 -15.62 -26.77
N PRO A 301 3.75 -16.26 -27.47
CA PRO A 301 4.86 -17.06 -26.90
C PRO A 301 6.24 -16.40 -26.72
N PHE A 302 6.53 -15.24 -27.31
CA PHE A 302 7.81 -14.54 -27.12
C PHE A 302 7.71 -13.01 -27.26
N MET A 303 8.57 -12.32 -26.52
CA MET A 303 8.78 -10.87 -26.62
C MET A 303 9.77 -10.55 -27.74
N LYS A 304 9.37 -9.72 -28.71
CA LYS A 304 10.18 -9.38 -29.87
C LYS A 304 11.40 -8.53 -29.50
N THR A 305 12.47 -8.62 -30.29
CA THR A 305 13.58 -7.65 -30.25
C THR A 305 13.07 -6.20 -30.36
N SER A 306 13.70 -5.29 -29.61
CA SER A 306 13.38 -3.85 -29.56
C SER A 306 11.92 -3.54 -29.22
N SER A 307 11.22 -4.47 -28.55
CA SER A 307 9.85 -4.25 -28.08
C SER A 307 9.83 -3.82 -26.61
N GLN A 308 8.84 -3.02 -26.26
CA GLN A 308 8.64 -2.52 -24.89
C GLN A 308 7.18 -2.63 -24.47
N VAL A 309 6.94 -2.97 -23.21
CA VAL A 309 5.62 -2.94 -22.58
C VAL A 309 5.68 -2.05 -21.34
N SER A 310 4.68 -1.19 -21.19
CA SER A 310 4.55 -0.32 -20.01
C SER A 310 3.25 -0.62 -19.29
N PHE A 311 3.35 -0.93 -18.00
CA PHE A 311 2.21 -1.31 -17.17
C PHE A 311 2.18 -0.52 -15.86
N ARG A 312 0.97 -0.34 -15.35
CA ARG A 312 0.65 0.36 -14.11
C ARG A 312 0.09 -0.65 -13.12
N LEU A 313 0.69 -0.71 -11.95
CA LEU A 313 0.22 -1.48 -10.81
C LEU A 313 -0.44 -0.52 -9.81
N GLU A 314 -1.65 -0.83 -9.36
CA GLU A 314 -2.27 -0.16 -8.23
C GLU A 314 -2.28 -1.06 -7.00
N PHE A 315 -1.80 -0.52 -5.88
CA PHE A 315 -1.84 -1.17 -4.58
C PHE A 315 -2.70 -0.37 -3.60
N GLU A 316 -3.57 -1.03 -2.85
CA GLU A 316 -4.26 -0.45 -1.68
C GLU A 316 -3.41 -0.68 -0.42
N LEU A 317 -3.31 0.33 0.44
CA LEU A 317 -2.55 0.23 1.68
C LEU A 317 -3.33 -0.57 2.73
N SER A 318 -2.67 -1.56 3.34
CA SER A 318 -3.26 -2.40 4.39
C SER A 318 -3.69 -1.56 5.60
N ARG A 319 -4.92 -1.79 6.06
CA ARG A 319 -5.49 -1.15 7.26
C ARG A 319 -5.22 -1.93 8.55
N VAL A 320 -4.51 -3.04 8.47
CA VAL A 320 -4.22 -3.95 9.59
C VAL A 320 -2.72 -4.05 9.86
N GLU A 321 -1.92 -4.10 8.79
CA GLU A 321 -0.46 -4.21 8.84
C GLU A 321 0.19 -2.91 8.38
N LEU A 322 0.77 -2.17 9.33
CA LEU A 322 1.67 -1.05 9.04
C LEU A 322 3.12 -1.55 9.11
N LEU A 323 3.90 -1.23 8.08
CA LEU A 323 5.34 -1.37 8.04
C LEU A 323 5.96 0.02 7.83
N ASP A 324 7.16 0.24 8.36
CA ASP A 324 7.94 1.48 8.23
C ASP A 324 8.61 1.66 6.85
N HIS A 325 8.36 0.72 5.94
CA HIS A 325 8.80 0.72 4.55
C HIS A 325 7.75 0.05 3.68
N MET A 326 7.82 0.26 2.37
CA MET A 326 7.25 -0.66 1.40
C MET A 326 8.33 -1.21 0.49
N GLN A 327 8.14 -2.45 0.07
CA GLN A 327 8.97 -3.10 -0.93
C GLN A 327 8.10 -3.63 -2.08
N VAL A 328 8.50 -3.34 -3.30
CA VAL A 328 7.97 -3.97 -4.52
C VAL A 328 9.18 -4.47 -5.30
N THR A 329 9.30 -5.79 -5.40
CA THR A 329 10.34 -6.45 -6.19
C THR A 329 9.69 -6.97 -7.45
N MET A 330 10.32 -6.70 -8.59
CA MET A 330 9.92 -7.24 -9.89
C MET A 330 11.13 -7.88 -10.53
N THR A 331 11.00 -9.12 -10.97
CA THR A 331 12.09 -9.87 -11.60
C THR A 331 11.56 -10.49 -12.88
N THR A 332 12.22 -10.19 -14.00
CA THR A 332 11.88 -10.77 -15.30
C THR A 332 12.69 -12.05 -15.52
N SER A 333 12.14 -13.00 -16.26
CA SER A 333 12.87 -14.16 -16.77
C SER A 333 12.32 -14.63 -18.11
N SER A 334 13.15 -15.33 -18.88
CA SER A 334 12.81 -15.96 -20.16
C SER A 334 13.51 -17.30 -20.32
N GLU A 335 13.10 -18.09 -21.31
CA GLU A 335 13.83 -19.27 -21.75
C GLU A 335 15.12 -18.87 -22.48
N GLY A 336 16.25 -19.47 -22.11
CA GLY A 336 17.57 -19.18 -22.69
C GLY A 336 18.57 -18.62 -21.68
N GLU A 337 19.69 -18.10 -22.19
CA GLU A 337 20.67 -17.33 -21.42
C GLU A 337 20.51 -15.85 -21.80
N ASP A 338 20.14 -15.01 -20.84
CA ASP A 338 20.02 -13.56 -21.04
C ASP A 338 21.43 -12.93 -21.00
N LYS A 339 21.64 -11.93 -21.86
CA LYS A 339 22.87 -11.15 -21.96
C LYS A 339 23.25 -10.42 -20.67
N ASN A 340 22.26 -10.01 -19.86
CA ASN A 340 22.49 -9.39 -18.56
C ASN A 340 21.43 -9.78 -17.53
N LEU A 341 21.86 -10.26 -16.36
CA LEU A 341 20.95 -10.67 -15.29
C LEU A 341 20.76 -9.57 -14.22
N ASP A 342 21.57 -8.51 -14.22
CA ASP A 342 21.55 -7.47 -13.18
C ASP A 342 20.46 -6.41 -13.38
N ASP A 343 20.04 -6.15 -14.63
CA ASP A 343 18.95 -5.23 -15.02
C ASP A 343 17.60 -5.91 -15.25
N ASN A 344 17.58 -7.25 -15.29
CA ASN A 344 16.39 -8.09 -15.24
C ASN A 344 15.60 -7.95 -13.91
N ASN A 345 16.23 -7.43 -12.85
CA ASN A 345 15.65 -7.28 -11.52
C ASN A 345 15.51 -5.81 -11.09
N ASN A 346 14.32 -5.42 -10.62
CA ASN A 346 14.02 -4.08 -10.15
C ASN A 346 13.40 -4.12 -8.75
N ILE A 347 14.06 -3.49 -7.77
CA ILE A 347 13.59 -3.43 -6.38
C ILE A 347 13.30 -1.98 -6.00
N ILE A 348 12.03 -1.65 -5.80
CA ILE A 348 11.62 -0.44 -5.09
C ILE A 348 11.64 -0.76 -3.60
N PHE A 349 12.52 -0.11 -2.85
CA PHE A 349 12.48 -0.07 -1.39
C PHE A 349 12.35 1.39 -0.93
N LEU A 350 11.25 1.73 -0.26
CA LEU A 350 10.95 3.10 0.16
C LEU A 350 10.52 3.14 1.64
N PRO A 351 11.32 3.76 2.53
CA PRO A 351 10.90 4.04 3.90
C PRO A 351 9.66 4.95 3.92
N LEU A 352 8.68 4.59 4.74
CA LEU A 352 7.38 5.26 4.83
C LEU A 352 7.23 6.01 6.16
N ARG A 353 6.62 7.19 6.10
CA ARG A 353 6.13 7.93 7.26
C ARG A 353 4.65 8.25 7.08
N TYR A 354 3.82 7.85 8.03
CA TYR A 354 2.37 8.03 7.98
C TYR A 354 1.97 9.29 8.73
N GLN A 355 1.37 10.26 8.03
CA GLN A 355 0.80 11.43 8.67
C GLN A 355 -0.50 11.05 9.38
N LEU A 356 -0.62 11.44 10.65
CA LEU A 356 -1.81 11.22 11.45
C LEU A 356 -2.77 12.41 11.41
N ASP A 357 -4.07 12.09 11.40
CA ASP A 357 -5.16 13.05 11.58
C ASP A 357 -5.89 12.72 12.89
N LEU A 358 -5.43 13.33 13.98
CA LEU A 358 -6.01 13.17 15.32
C LEU A 358 -6.61 14.49 15.81
N LEU A 359 -7.92 14.48 16.06
CA LEU A 359 -8.60 15.57 16.74
C LEU A 359 -8.46 15.38 18.26
N PHE A 360 -7.63 16.20 18.88
CA PHE A 360 -7.43 16.25 20.34
C PHE A 360 -8.17 17.44 20.94
N THR A 361 -9.17 17.17 21.78
CA THR A 361 -10.00 18.18 22.46
C THR A 361 -10.19 17.84 23.94
N ARG A 362 -10.83 18.75 24.68
CA ARG A 362 -11.10 18.64 26.12
C ARG A 362 -12.54 19.03 26.43
N ASP A 363 -13.05 18.58 27.57
CA ASP A 363 -14.34 19.04 28.07
C ASP A 363 -14.32 20.58 28.28
N PRO A 364 -15.35 21.32 27.82
CA PRO A 364 -15.46 22.75 28.07
C PRO A 364 -15.65 23.09 29.56
N ASN A 365 -16.22 22.19 30.36
CA ASN A 365 -16.60 22.47 31.74
C ASN A 365 -15.38 22.48 32.67
N THR A 366 -15.04 23.65 33.23
CA THR A 366 -13.97 23.79 34.23
C THR A 366 -14.50 23.51 35.64
N PRO A 367 -13.95 22.54 36.39
CA PRO A 367 -14.36 22.29 37.76
C PRO A 367 -14.11 23.50 38.67
N ARG A 368 -15.09 23.81 39.53
CA ARG A 368 -15.05 24.91 40.50
C ARG A 368 -15.29 24.37 41.90
N PHE A 369 -14.42 24.71 42.84
CA PHE A 369 -14.50 24.26 44.22
C PHE A 369 -14.60 25.44 45.18
N GLN A 370 -15.50 25.35 46.15
CA GLN A 370 -15.61 26.27 47.27
C GLN A 370 -15.24 25.52 48.54
N ILE A 371 -14.27 26.05 49.29
CA ILE A 371 -13.77 25.45 50.52
C ILE A 371 -14.14 26.35 51.69
N GLN A 372 -14.99 25.82 52.57
CA GLN A 372 -15.34 26.47 53.82
C GLN A 372 -14.28 26.16 54.89
N ALA A 373 -13.87 27.19 55.64
CA ALA A 373 -12.98 27.00 56.77
C ALA A 373 -13.71 26.29 57.93
N ALA A 374 -13.00 25.44 58.67
CA ALA A 374 -13.56 24.70 59.80
C ALA A 374 -13.77 25.61 61.03
N GLY A 375 -14.79 26.47 60.95
CA GLY A 375 -15.23 27.38 62.01
C GLY A 375 -16.75 27.66 61.99
N SER A 376 -17.42 27.36 60.88
CA SER A 376 -18.87 27.51 60.73
C SER A 376 -19.63 26.48 61.57
N THR A 377 -20.21 26.95 62.68
CA THR A 377 -21.25 26.21 63.38
C THR A 377 -22.46 26.06 62.45
N ALA A 378 -22.79 24.82 62.10
CA ALA A 378 -23.90 24.50 61.21
C ALA A 378 -25.26 24.84 61.87
N PHE A 379 -25.67 26.09 61.75
CA PHE A 379 -26.98 26.58 62.19
C PHE A 379 -27.77 27.13 60.99
N PHE A 380 -28.80 26.36 60.63
CA PHE A 380 -29.96 26.71 59.81
C PHE A 380 -29.87 26.54 58.27
N PHE A 381 -30.55 25.46 57.83
CA PHE A 381 -31.29 25.30 56.58
C PHE A 381 -30.59 25.55 55.23
N SER A 382 -29.96 24.48 54.72
CA SER A 382 -30.05 24.13 53.29
C SER A 382 -30.35 22.64 53.17
N ARG A 383 -31.46 22.32 52.52
CA ARG A 383 -31.91 20.95 52.21
C ARG A 383 -31.87 20.80 50.68
N ASP A 384 -31.49 19.61 50.22
CA ASP A 384 -31.47 19.16 48.81
C ASP A 384 -30.31 19.69 47.92
N GLU A 385 -29.14 19.03 48.01
CA GLU A 385 -28.20 18.75 46.89
C GLU A 385 -27.08 17.79 47.38
N PRO A 386 -27.09 16.48 47.00
CA PRO A 386 -26.27 15.47 47.67
C PRO A 386 -24.80 15.37 47.19
N ASP A 387 -24.41 16.01 46.09
CA ASP A 387 -23.06 15.85 45.51
C ASP A 387 -22.00 16.77 46.13
N SER A 388 -22.40 17.75 46.95
CA SER A 388 -21.54 18.79 47.54
C SER A 388 -20.53 18.32 48.62
N LEU A 389 -20.54 17.03 48.99
CA LEU A 389 -19.59 16.45 49.96
C LEU A 389 -18.32 15.87 49.30
N SER A 390 -18.36 15.58 48.00
CA SER A 390 -17.21 15.00 47.30
C SER A 390 -16.27 16.07 46.77
N HIS A 391 -15.06 16.14 47.32
CA HIS A 391 -13.99 17.02 46.83
C HIS A 391 -13.19 16.38 45.68
N ASP A 392 -13.89 15.56 44.89
CA ASP A 392 -13.35 14.82 43.76
C ASP A 392 -13.64 15.57 42.47
N PHE A 393 -12.70 15.53 41.54
CA PHE A 393 -12.81 16.16 40.23
C PHE A 393 -12.46 15.18 39.13
N ASN A 394 -13.13 15.34 37.99
CA ASN A 394 -12.89 14.60 36.75
C ASN A 394 -12.44 15.57 35.66
N LEU A 395 -11.33 15.27 35.00
CA LEU A 395 -10.82 15.99 33.84
C LEU A 395 -10.92 15.08 32.63
N THR A 396 -11.77 15.45 31.68
CA THR A 396 -12.09 14.64 30.52
C THR A 396 -11.45 15.20 29.26
N TYR A 397 -10.77 14.32 28.52
CA TYR A 397 -10.11 14.58 27.26
C TYR A 397 -10.64 13.62 26.19
N HIS A 398 -10.74 14.12 24.96
CA HIS A 398 -11.29 13.40 23.82
C HIS A 398 -10.23 13.34 22.72
N ILE A 399 -9.93 12.13 22.24
CA ILE A 399 -8.96 11.90 21.16
C ILE A 399 -9.68 11.10 20.08
N GLN A 400 -9.91 11.72 18.92
CA GLN A 400 -10.61 11.10 17.79
C GLN A 400 -9.67 10.89 16.60
N ASN A 401 -9.64 9.67 16.05
CA ASN A 401 -8.88 9.36 14.84
C ASN A 401 -9.75 9.63 13.61
N LEU A 402 -9.43 10.68 12.87
CA LEU A 402 -10.08 11.05 11.61
C LEU A 402 -9.43 10.37 10.39
N GLY A 403 -8.23 9.81 10.57
CA GLY A 403 -7.45 9.14 9.54
C GLY A 403 -7.92 7.74 9.14
N THR A 404 -7.28 7.21 8.11
CA THR A 404 -7.62 5.92 7.48
C THR A 404 -6.90 4.70 8.08
N PHE A 405 -5.89 4.91 8.94
CA PHE A 405 -5.07 3.88 9.56
C PHE A 405 -5.31 3.80 11.09
N PRO A 406 -5.24 2.60 11.70
CA PRO A 406 -5.27 2.48 13.16
C PRO A 406 -3.95 2.98 13.75
N VAL A 407 -4.03 3.79 14.80
CA VAL A 407 -2.85 4.40 15.44
C VAL A 407 -2.48 3.60 16.69
N ARG A 408 -1.20 3.24 16.81
CA ARG A 408 -0.62 2.56 17.98
C ARG A 408 0.53 3.40 18.54
N GLY A 409 0.78 3.30 19.84
CA GLY A 409 1.88 4.02 20.49
C GLY A 409 1.66 5.54 20.61
N ILE A 410 0.41 5.98 20.76
CA ILE A 410 0.11 7.35 21.19
C ILE A 410 0.49 7.45 22.66
N VAL A 411 1.40 8.36 23.01
CA VAL A 411 1.70 8.67 24.40
C VAL A 411 0.90 9.90 24.80
N PHE A 412 -0.02 9.72 25.75
CA PHE A 412 -0.77 10.80 26.39
C PHE A 412 -0.17 11.09 27.75
N ARG A 413 0.08 12.36 28.07
CA ARG A 413 0.52 12.81 29.39
C ARG A 413 -0.30 13.99 29.86
N ALA A 414 -0.86 13.85 31.05
CA ALA A 414 -1.52 14.94 31.77
C ALA A 414 -0.69 15.34 32.98
N GLU A 415 -0.44 16.63 33.13
CA GLU A 415 0.33 17.24 34.22
C GLU A 415 -0.55 18.25 34.96
N ILE A 416 -0.74 18.05 36.26
CA ILE A 416 -1.48 18.97 37.13
C ILE A 416 -0.47 19.69 38.03
N TRP A 417 -0.39 21.02 37.92
CA TRP A 417 0.56 21.88 38.62
C TRP A 417 0.16 22.16 40.09
N ALA A 418 -0.03 21.09 40.88
CA ALA A 418 -0.67 21.11 42.21
C ALA A 418 0.27 20.89 43.42
N VAL A 419 1.60 20.96 43.25
CA VAL A 419 2.56 20.88 44.36
C VAL A 419 3.24 22.22 44.56
N THR A 420 3.05 22.84 45.74
CA THR A 420 3.60 24.18 46.03
C THR A 420 5.12 24.14 46.26
N ARG A 421 5.76 25.32 46.35
CA ARG A 421 7.21 25.41 46.67
C ARG A 421 7.51 24.91 48.08
N GLY A 422 6.59 25.07 49.03
CA GLY A 422 6.63 24.44 50.35
C GLY A 422 6.45 22.91 50.35
N GLY A 423 6.23 22.27 49.19
CA GLY A 423 6.02 20.82 49.06
C GLY A 423 4.60 20.36 49.42
N ASN A 424 3.65 21.29 49.58
CA ASN A 424 2.26 20.97 49.87
C ASN A 424 1.59 20.39 48.62
N HIS A 425 1.06 19.18 48.73
CA HIS A 425 0.30 18.54 47.66
C HIS A 425 -1.17 18.95 47.81
N LEU A 426 -1.64 19.86 46.96
CA LEU A 426 -3.00 20.41 47.04
C LEU A 426 -4.07 19.45 46.53
N MET A 427 -3.69 18.46 45.72
CA MET A 427 -4.56 17.39 45.24
C MET A 427 -3.82 16.05 45.20
N LYS A 428 -4.59 14.97 45.25
CA LYS A 428 -4.12 13.60 45.03
C LYS A 428 -4.79 13.03 43.78
N MET A 429 -4.00 12.52 42.85
CA MET A 429 -4.50 11.75 41.71
C MET A 429 -5.02 10.39 42.21
N MET A 430 -6.23 10.00 41.78
CA MET A 430 -6.94 8.84 42.32
C MET A 430 -6.97 7.66 41.34
N ASP A 431 -7.48 7.90 40.13
CA ASP A 431 -7.69 6.88 39.10
C ASP A 431 -7.63 7.52 37.71
N PHE A 432 -7.21 6.74 36.71
CA PHE A 432 -7.07 7.17 35.32
C PHE A 432 -7.85 6.20 34.42
N ARG A 433 -8.98 6.65 33.88
CA ARG A 433 -9.92 5.80 33.14
C ARG A 433 -9.89 6.07 31.66
N VAL A 434 -9.90 4.99 30.88
CA VAL A 434 -10.05 5.01 29.43
C VAL A 434 -11.33 4.26 29.11
N GLU A 435 -12.36 4.97 28.62
CA GLU A 435 -13.73 4.45 28.54
C GLU A 435 -13.91 3.32 27.50
N GLN A 436 -12.90 3.12 26.65
CA GLN A 436 -12.82 2.02 25.69
C GLN A 436 -11.42 1.39 25.75
N GLN A 437 -11.17 0.61 26.80
CA GLN A 437 -9.88 -0.05 27.03
C GLN A 437 -9.64 -1.18 26.01
N VAL A 438 -8.97 -0.83 24.91
CA VAL A 438 -8.47 -1.78 23.90
C VAL A 438 -7.33 -2.61 24.52
N SER A 439 -7.18 -3.86 24.07
CA SER A 439 -6.15 -4.83 24.49
C SER A 439 -4.72 -4.40 24.10
N GLY A 440 -4.24 -3.31 24.70
CA GLY A 440 -2.96 -2.68 24.40
C GLY A 440 -2.70 -1.38 25.18
N SER A 441 -3.74 -0.71 25.71
CA SER A 441 -3.54 0.53 26.46
C SER A 441 -3.07 0.27 27.90
N HIS A 442 -1.96 0.93 28.27
CA HIS A 442 -1.36 0.84 29.60
C HIS A 442 -1.15 2.24 30.18
N CYS A 443 -1.66 2.46 31.38
CA CYS A 443 -1.57 3.71 32.11
C CYS A 443 -0.72 3.54 33.38
N GLN A 444 0.29 4.39 33.53
CA GLN A 444 1.10 4.46 34.73
C GLN A 444 0.66 5.66 35.58
N LEU A 445 -0.01 5.38 36.70
CA LEU A 445 -0.26 6.39 37.71
C LEU A 445 1.05 6.77 38.44
N PRO A 446 1.17 8.01 38.92
CA PRO A 446 2.31 8.44 39.72
C PRO A 446 2.40 7.61 41.01
N GLN A 447 3.60 7.07 41.28
CA GLN A 447 3.88 6.35 42.52
C GLN A 447 3.63 7.27 43.73
N HIS A 448 2.99 6.75 44.77
CA HIS A 448 2.68 7.53 45.97
C HIS A 448 3.96 7.85 46.76
N THR A 449 4.56 9.01 46.50
CA THR A 449 5.57 9.61 47.38
C THR A 449 4.97 9.78 48.78
N ALA A 450 5.71 9.40 49.82
CA ALA A 450 5.26 9.57 51.19
C ALA A 450 4.93 11.04 51.47
N ALA A 451 3.79 11.30 52.11
CA ALA A 451 3.30 12.66 52.32
C ALA A 451 4.33 13.48 53.13
N ASN A 452 4.90 14.51 52.50
CA ASN A 452 5.68 15.53 53.19
C ASN A 452 4.81 16.19 54.27
N ARG A 453 5.45 16.64 55.36
CA ARG A 453 4.74 17.40 56.40
C ARG A 453 4.14 18.65 55.78
N ILE A 454 2.83 18.84 55.96
CA ILE A 454 2.11 20.03 55.50
C ILE A 454 2.73 21.26 56.15
N SER A 455 3.15 22.22 55.32
CA SER A 455 3.74 23.49 55.75
C SER A 455 2.72 24.61 55.55
N ALA A 456 2.63 25.53 56.50
CA ALA A 456 1.97 26.81 56.24
C ALA A 456 2.77 27.57 55.18
N GLU A 457 2.07 28.15 54.19
CA GLU A 457 2.64 28.88 53.05
C GLU A 457 1.62 29.93 52.61
N ASP A 458 2.10 31.11 52.21
CA ASP A 458 1.23 32.17 51.69
C ASP A 458 1.30 32.25 50.16
N LEU A 459 0.16 31.95 49.52
CA LEU A 459 -0.05 32.06 48.09
C LEU A 459 -1.00 33.22 47.74
N SER A 460 -1.31 34.13 48.68
CA SER A 460 -2.18 35.29 48.44
C SER A 460 -1.73 36.18 47.27
N HIS A 461 -0.42 36.19 46.99
CA HIS A 461 0.20 36.89 45.87
C HIS A 461 0.09 36.17 44.51
N LEU A 462 -0.36 34.92 44.47
CA LEU A 462 -0.44 34.09 43.27
C LEU A 462 -1.90 33.79 42.92
N SER A 463 -2.34 34.25 41.75
CA SER A 463 -3.66 33.89 41.21
C SER A 463 -3.69 32.46 40.64
N GLN A 464 -2.55 31.95 40.15
CA GLN A 464 -2.46 30.68 39.44
C GLN A 464 -1.18 29.91 39.76
N LEU A 465 -1.28 28.58 39.87
CA LEU A 465 -0.16 27.64 39.90
C LEU A 465 0.11 27.07 38.50
N ASN A 466 1.37 27.15 38.08
CA ASN A 466 1.86 26.73 36.76
C ASN A 466 3.33 26.26 36.83
N SER A 467 3.92 25.93 35.67
CA SER A 467 5.28 25.40 35.52
C SER A 467 6.42 26.28 36.03
N SER A 468 6.18 27.57 36.32
CA SER A 468 7.19 28.49 36.85
C SER A 468 7.21 28.60 38.38
N ASN A 469 6.11 28.21 39.05
CA ASN A 469 5.92 28.46 40.48
C ASN A 469 5.55 27.22 41.30
N SER A 470 5.18 26.11 40.67
CA SER A 470 4.79 24.85 41.31
C SER A 470 5.43 23.64 40.60
N ALA A 471 5.37 22.47 41.22
CA ALA A 471 5.72 21.21 40.59
C ALA A 471 4.46 20.44 40.16
N SER A 472 4.59 19.68 39.07
CA SER A 472 3.50 18.90 38.48
C SER A 472 3.38 17.50 39.07
N VAL A 473 2.15 17.04 39.25
CA VAL A 473 1.81 15.62 39.35
C VAL A 473 1.40 15.13 37.96
N ALA A 474 2.22 14.27 37.36
CA ALA A 474 2.00 13.75 36.01
C ALA A 474 1.48 12.31 36.02
N ALA A 475 0.63 11.97 35.05
CA ALA A 475 0.32 10.60 34.66
C ALA A 475 0.53 10.43 33.15
N GLU A 476 1.01 9.25 32.77
CA GLU A 476 1.32 8.90 31.38
C GLU A 476 0.59 7.61 30.99
N CYS A 477 0.03 7.60 29.79
CA CYS A 477 -0.67 6.46 29.22
C CYS A 477 -0.24 6.23 27.78
N ARG A 478 0.00 4.96 27.45
CA ARG A 478 0.13 4.48 26.08
C ARG A 478 -1.26 4.07 25.60
N LEU A 479 -1.68 4.65 24.49
CA LEU A 479 -3.03 4.53 23.94
C LEU A 479 -2.94 3.97 22.51
N GLU A 480 -3.95 3.18 22.15
CA GLU A 480 -4.19 2.70 20.79
C GLU A 480 -5.57 3.17 20.34
N LEU A 481 -5.69 3.59 19.08
CA LEU A 481 -6.92 4.18 18.55
C LEU A 481 -7.23 3.66 17.14
N LEU A 482 -8.33 2.92 17.05
CA LEU A 482 -8.84 2.37 15.79
C LEU A 482 -9.31 3.49 14.84
N THR A 483 -9.39 3.16 13.55
CA THR A 483 -9.89 4.05 12.48
C THR A 483 -11.28 4.59 12.78
N SER A 484 -11.49 5.90 12.64
CA SER A 484 -12.80 6.54 12.84
C SER A 484 -13.43 6.28 14.21
N LYS A 485 -12.61 6.05 15.24
CA LYS A 485 -13.02 5.92 16.64
C LYS A 485 -12.55 7.10 17.48
N GLU A 486 -13.28 7.31 18.57
CA GLU A 486 -12.99 8.30 19.60
C GLU A 486 -12.65 7.57 20.90
N LEU A 487 -11.66 8.11 21.62
CA LEU A 487 -11.25 7.65 22.92
C LEU A 487 -11.51 8.76 23.94
N LYS A 488 -12.33 8.45 24.95
CA LYS A 488 -12.53 9.31 26.11
C LYS A 488 -11.58 8.90 27.24
N VAL A 489 -10.75 9.85 27.63
CA VAL A 489 -9.73 9.76 28.67
C VAL A 489 -10.18 10.60 29.86
N THR A 490 -10.46 9.95 30.98
CA THR A 490 -10.99 10.60 32.20
C THR A 490 -9.99 10.46 33.34
N LEU A 491 -9.35 11.56 33.70
CA LEU A 491 -8.45 11.67 34.84
C LEU A 491 -9.24 12.06 36.09
N THR A 492 -9.14 11.29 37.18
CA THR A 492 -9.82 11.59 38.44
C THR A 492 -8.84 11.95 39.55
N GLY A 493 -9.16 12.99 40.31
CA GLY A 493 -8.37 13.47 41.43
C GLY A 493 -9.25 13.89 42.62
N ARG A 494 -8.63 14.05 43.79
CA ARG A 494 -9.25 14.47 45.05
C ARG A 494 -8.46 15.63 45.64
N LEU A 495 -9.12 16.75 45.94
CA LEU A 495 -8.49 17.87 46.62
C LEU A 495 -8.12 17.51 48.07
N GLN A 496 -6.96 17.97 48.54
CA GLN A 496 -6.45 17.70 49.87
C GLN A 496 -6.79 18.87 50.81
N LEU A 497 -7.98 18.82 51.44
CA LEU A 497 -8.44 19.84 52.38
C LEU A 497 -7.40 20.22 53.44
N PRO A 498 -6.66 19.29 54.10
CA PRO A 498 -5.67 19.66 55.10
C PRO A 498 -4.55 20.56 54.54
N ALA A 499 -4.13 20.35 53.29
CA ALA A 499 -3.13 21.19 52.63
C ALA A 499 -3.73 22.53 52.19
N LEU A 500 -4.94 22.53 51.61
CA LEU A 500 -5.63 23.73 51.14
C LEU A 500 -6.07 24.67 52.28
N LEU A 501 -6.35 24.12 53.48
CA LEU A 501 -6.65 24.94 54.66
C LEU A 501 -5.38 25.56 55.27
N ALA A 502 -4.26 24.82 55.27
CA ALA A 502 -2.96 25.29 55.80
C ALA A 502 -2.30 26.39 54.96
N VAL A 503 -2.69 26.53 53.70
CA VAL A 503 -2.19 27.55 52.76
C VAL A 503 -3.15 28.74 52.71
N SER A 504 -2.63 29.97 52.69
CA SER A 504 -3.45 31.18 52.54
C SER A 504 -3.58 31.60 51.07
N PHE A 505 -4.82 31.68 50.60
CA PHE A 505 -5.23 32.21 49.30
C PHE A 505 -6.73 32.55 49.35
N ARG A 506 -7.19 33.45 48.47
CA ARG A 506 -8.61 33.81 48.33
C ARG A 506 -9.26 33.06 47.16
N SER A 507 -8.58 33.09 46.02
CA SER A 507 -8.93 32.33 44.81
C SER A 507 -7.61 31.84 44.21
N LEU A 508 -7.54 30.56 43.86
CA LEU A 508 -6.36 29.91 43.31
C LEU A 508 -6.76 29.06 42.11
N GLU A 509 -6.17 29.35 40.96
CA GLU A 509 -6.30 28.57 39.75
C GLU A 509 -5.16 27.53 39.69
N ILE A 510 -5.48 26.26 39.47
CA ILE A 510 -4.46 25.23 39.22
C ILE A 510 -4.48 24.90 37.73
N LEU A 511 -3.38 25.15 37.05
CA LEU A 511 -3.20 24.79 35.64
C LEU A 511 -3.06 23.27 35.50
N THR A 512 -3.79 22.69 34.57
CA THR A 512 -3.61 21.31 34.10
C THR A 512 -3.32 21.32 32.61
N THR A 513 -2.19 20.74 32.21
CA THR A 513 -1.75 20.64 30.82
C THR A 513 -1.77 19.18 30.38
N ALA A 514 -2.52 18.86 29.32
CA ALA A 514 -2.48 17.55 28.67
C ALA A 514 -1.87 17.65 27.28
N SER A 515 -1.07 16.66 26.90
CA SER A 515 -0.33 16.61 25.64
C SER A 515 -0.33 15.20 25.08
N ILE A 516 -0.24 15.09 23.75
CA ILE A 516 -0.04 13.82 23.04
C ILE A 516 1.16 13.91 22.11
N TRP A 517 1.90 12.80 21.97
CA TRP A 517 2.95 12.62 20.97
C TRP A 517 3.08 11.14 20.60
N MET A 518 3.94 10.83 19.61
CA MET A 518 4.24 9.46 19.19
C MET A 518 5.60 9.01 19.76
N GLU A 519 5.75 7.72 20.09
CA GLU A 519 7.04 7.20 20.56
C GLU A 519 8.18 7.48 19.56
N PRO A 520 9.42 7.73 20.03
CA PRO A 520 10.59 7.88 19.15
C PRO A 520 10.71 6.70 18.19
N PHE A 521 11.07 6.99 16.94
CA PHE A 521 11.15 6.02 15.83
C PHE A 521 9.82 5.42 15.34
N SER A 522 8.65 5.83 15.87
CA SER A 522 7.35 5.47 15.28
C SER A 522 7.29 5.83 13.78
N PRO A 523 6.77 4.94 12.90
CA PRO A 523 6.55 5.28 11.50
C PRO A 523 5.41 6.31 11.32
N MET A 524 4.62 6.57 12.36
CA MET A 524 3.53 7.55 12.36
C MET A 524 3.97 8.86 13.03
N PHE A 525 3.55 10.00 12.48
CA PHE A 525 3.83 11.34 13.02
C PHE A 525 2.59 12.22 13.06
N LEU A 526 2.54 13.16 14.01
CA LEU A 526 1.50 14.20 14.11
C LEU A 526 1.90 15.42 13.27
N GLN A 527 0.92 16.14 12.73
CA GLN A 527 1.17 17.38 11.98
C GLN A 527 1.62 18.55 12.88
N GLU A 528 1.19 18.55 14.14
CA GLU A 528 1.74 19.39 15.22
C GLU A 528 2.66 18.49 16.05
N ASP A 529 3.93 18.88 16.28
CA ASP A 529 4.91 18.01 16.97
C ASP A 529 4.44 17.56 18.36
N VAL A 530 3.84 18.47 19.13
CA VAL A 530 3.23 18.20 20.46
C VAL A 530 1.99 19.10 20.66
N PRO A 531 0.78 18.68 20.26
CA PRO A 531 -0.45 19.40 20.57
C PRO A 531 -0.76 19.37 22.07
N VAL A 532 -0.98 20.56 22.67
CA VAL A 532 -1.28 20.73 24.10
C VAL A 532 -2.70 21.27 24.31
N ARG A 533 -3.39 20.82 25.35
CA ARG A 533 -4.74 21.28 25.77
C ARG A 533 -4.76 21.56 27.27
N GLU A 534 -5.28 22.73 27.65
CA GLU A 534 -5.22 23.23 29.03
C GLU A 534 -6.60 23.25 29.70
N ILE A 535 -6.67 22.78 30.95
CA ILE A 535 -7.84 22.93 31.85
C ILE A 535 -7.40 23.70 33.09
N ILE A 536 -8.23 24.63 33.55
CA ILE A 536 -8.02 25.38 34.79
C ILE A 536 -9.01 24.86 35.84
N LEU A 537 -8.49 24.48 37.01
CA LEU A 537 -9.27 24.17 38.21
C LEU A 537 -9.36 25.43 39.08
N GLU A 538 -10.55 25.99 39.29
CA GLU A 538 -10.74 27.19 40.12
C GLU A 538 -11.11 26.78 41.56
N ILE A 539 -10.26 27.12 42.53
CA ILE A 539 -10.49 26.87 43.96
C ILE A 539 -10.67 28.20 44.68
N ARG A 540 -11.81 28.38 45.35
CA ARG A 540 -12.10 29.55 46.19
C ARG A 540 -12.18 29.16 47.66
N LYS A 541 -11.54 29.97 48.51
CA LYS A 541 -11.67 29.88 49.96
C LYS A 541 -12.80 30.83 50.36
N GLU A 542 -13.86 30.30 50.94
CA GLU A 542 -14.93 31.14 51.49
C GLU A 542 -14.42 31.72 52.80
N GLU A 543 -14.04 33.00 52.78
CA GLU A 543 -13.75 33.75 54.00
C GLU A 543 -15.05 33.94 54.78
N ASP A 544 -15.01 33.75 56.10
CA ASP A 544 -16.13 34.05 56.98
C ASP A 544 -16.54 35.51 56.80
N TYR A 545 -17.60 35.75 56.01
CA TYR A 545 -18.27 37.04 55.97
C TYR A 545 -19.02 37.21 57.29
N ILE A 546 -18.26 37.64 58.30
CA ILE A 546 -18.81 38.08 59.58
C ILE A 546 -19.73 39.26 59.26
N ASN A 547 -21.02 38.95 59.11
CA ASN A 547 -22.07 39.93 58.85
C ASN A 547 -21.83 41.15 59.73
N PRO A 548 -21.47 42.33 59.17
CA PRO A 548 -21.14 43.48 59.99
C PRO A 548 -22.41 43.86 60.76
N VAL A 549 -22.42 43.53 62.05
CA VAL A 549 -23.59 43.68 62.93
C VAL A 549 -24.11 45.13 62.91
N TRP A 550 -23.21 46.08 62.66
CA TRP A 550 -23.49 47.49 62.36
C TRP A 550 -24.53 47.72 61.24
N ILE A 551 -24.57 46.92 60.18
CA ILE A 551 -25.57 47.04 59.11
C ILE A 551 -26.94 46.56 59.60
N ILE A 552 -27.01 45.47 60.36
CA ILE A 552 -28.25 44.98 60.97
C ILE A 552 -28.78 46.01 61.99
N LEU A 553 -27.90 46.49 62.87
CA LEU A 553 -28.21 47.50 63.88
C LEU A 553 -28.66 48.83 63.25
N GLY A 554 -27.96 49.28 62.20
CA GLY A 554 -28.30 50.48 61.44
C GLY A 554 -29.61 50.35 60.66
N SER A 555 -29.90 49.18 60.10
CA SER A 555 -31.17 48.90 59.41
C SER A 555 -32.34 48.87 60.38
N ILE A 556 -32.18 48.29 61.58
CA ILE A 556 -33.20 48.32 62.64
C ILE A 556 -33.45 49.76 63.11
N LEU A 557 -32.38 50.54 63.36
CA LEU A 557 -32.50 51.92 63.82
C LEU A 557 -33.15 52.83 62.76
N GLY A 558 -32.74 52.69 61.50
CA GLY A 558 -33.32 53.41 60.36
C GLY A 558 -34.76 53.01 60.07
N GLY A 559 -35.08 51.71 60.17
CA GLY A 559 -36.45 51.18 60.04
C GLY A 559 -37.39 51.71 61.12
N LEU A 560 -36.94 51.75 62.38
CA LEU A 560 -37.70 52.35 63.50
C LEU A 560 -37.90 53.86 63.33
N LEU A 561 -36.87 54.59 62.86
CA LEU A 561 -36.97 56.02 62.56
C LEU A 561 -38.01 56.29 61.46
N LEU A 562 -37.97 55.52 60.37
CA LEU A 562 -38.89 55.64 59.25
C LEU A 562 -40.32 55.26 59.67
N LEU A 563 -40.50 54.20 60.47
CA LEU A 563 -41.79 53.81 61.05
C LEU A 563 -42.37 54.93 61.91
N ALA A 564 -41.57 55.56 62.78
CA ALA A 564 -42.01 56.66 63.64
C ALA A 564 -42.47 57.88 62.83
N LEU A 565 -41.75 58.24 61.76
CA LEU A 565 -42.16 59.30 60.82
C LEU A 565 -43.47 58.95 60.10
N LEU A 566 -43.66 57.69 59.71
CA LEU A 566 -44.89 57.20 59.07
C LEU A 566 -46.10 57.27 60.03
N VAL A 567 -45.93 56.88 61.29
CA VAL A 567 -46.97 57.01 62.33
C VAL A 567 -47.31 58.47 62.59
N LEU A 568 -46.32 59.37 62.66
CA LEU A 568 -46.55 60.81 62.78
C LEU A 568 -47.33 61.38 61.58
N ALA A 569 -46.99 60.98 60.36
CA ALA A 569 -47.72 61.37 59.15
C ALA A 569 -49.18 60.88 59.16
N LEU A 570 -49.41 59.60 59.49
CA LEU A 570 -50.76 59.01 59.58
C LEU A 570 -51.60 59.63 60.70
N TRP A 571 -50.98 60.03 61.82
CA TRP A 571 -51.64 60.76 62.89
C TRP A 571 -52.03 62.18 62.44
N LYS A 572 -51.12 62.91 61.76
CA LYS A 572 -51.41 64.23 61.17
C LYS A 572 -52.48 64.20 60.08
N LEU A 573 -52.60 63.10 59.35
CA LEU A 573 -53.66 62.82 58.38
C LEU A 573 -54.97 62.33 59.01
N GLY A 574 -55.05 62.26 60.35
CA GLY A 574 -56.30 62.05 61.10
C GLY A 574 -56.73 60.59 61.29
N PHE A 575 -55.92 59.61 60.87
CA PHE A 575 -56.33 58.19 60.78
C PHE A 575 -56.67 57.55 62.16
N PHE A 576 -56.07 58.03 63.25
CA PHE A 576 -56.22 57.43 64.58
C PHE A 576 -57.33 58.05 65.47
N SER A 577 -58.05 59.07 64.99
CA SER A 577 -59.07 59.76 65.79
C SER A 577 -60.45 59.09 65.73
N ARG A 578 -60.63 57.96 66.43
CA ARG A 578 -61.94 57.26 66.53
C ARG A 578 -62.60 57.45 67.90
N ARG A 579 -63.79 58.07 67.93
CA ARG A 579 -64.67 58.12 69.11
C ARG A 579 -65.06 56.69 69.55
N ARG A 580 -64.88 56.36 70.83
CA ARG A 580 -65.58 55.23 71.46
C ARG A 580 -67.04 55.61 71.74
N LYS A 581 -67.92 54.60 71.74
CA LYS A 581 -69.28 54.65 72.31
C LYS A 581 -69.29 53.71 73.50
N ASP A 582 -69.89 54.17 74.59
CA ASP A 582 -69.99 53.43 75.85
C ASP A 582 -71.12 52.39 75.81
N LYS A 583 -70.95 51.32 76.58
CA LYS A 583 -72.04 50.48 77.11
C LYS A 583 -71.65 49.91 78.48
N GLU A 584 -72.43 50.30 79.47
CA GLU A 584 -72.79 49.62 80.72
C GLU A 584 -73.12 48.11 80.52
N GLU A 585 -73.13 47.22 81.53
CA GLU A 585 -73.26 47.35 83.01
C GLU A 585 -72.60 46.09 83.71
N PRO A 586 -72.54 45.99 85.06
CA PRO A 586 -71.68 45.03 85.80
C PRO A 586 -72.41 43.79 86.37
N VAL A 587 -71.64 42.86 86.95
CA VAL A 587 -71.92 41.86 88.03
C VAL A 587 -70.76 40.83 87.99
N ALA A 588 -70.22 40.26 89.07
CA ALA A 588 -70.13 40.64 90.48
C ALA A 588 -68.93 39.87 91.11
N ASP A 589 -68.49 40.32 92.29
CA ASP A 589 -67.39 39.73 93.08
C ASP A 589 -67.69 38.30 93.59
N GLY A 590 -66.67 37.49 93.91
CA GLY A 590 -66.87 36.13 94.45
C GLY A 590 -65.66 35.18 94.40
N LYS A 591 -64.72 35.32 95.34
CA LYS A 591 -63.66 34.32 95.61
C LYS A 591 -64.14 33.13 96.46
N ALA A 592 -63.72 31.92 96.08
CA ALA A 592 -63.34 30.77 96.93
C ALA A 592 -62.67 29.73 95.98
N ALA A 593 -61.50 29.14 96.25
CA ALA A 593 -61.28 27.96 97.11
C ALA A 593 -62.15 26.75 96.67
N GLU A 594 -61.66 25.50 96.51
CA GLU A 594 -60.45 24.86 97.03
C GLU A 594 -60.16 23.55 96.24
N GLU A 595 -58.90 23.09 96.24
CA GLU A 595 -58.38 21.72 96.00
C GLU A 595 -58.72 20.83 94.77
N LEU A 596 -57.68 20.01 94.45
CA LEU A 596 -57.59 18.80 93.59
C LEU A 596 -57.63 18.95 92.06
#